data_AF-A0AAN7DAP0-F1
#
_entry.id   AF-A0AAN7DAP0-F1
#
_cell.length_a   1.000
_cell.length_b   1.000
_cell.length_c   1.000
_cell.angle_alpha   90.00
_cell.angle_beta   90.00
_cell.angle_gamma   90.00
#
_symmetry.space_group_name_H-M   'P 1'
#
loop_
_entity.id
_entity.type
_entity.pdbx_description
1 polymer ?
#
loop_
_entity_poly.entity_id
_entity_poly.type
_entity_poly.pdbx_seq_one_letter_code
_entity_poly.pdbx_strand_id
1 'polypeptide(L)'
;MTSQALPVYVSGYTNDKSVGIYQYSFNPSTGILTPKGLAAESVNPSYFTLHTSNQHLYATNEVGEYKGQKTGYVSAYTRNKETGELTLVNEQPSGGQDPCHATVDATGSYLLVANYSGGSASVIPIKSPGAPESTLGDIISNPVHGEKYQATLGVPDRQEKPHVHSIDLDPIAQHYAFCNDLGCDVLVTYKFDRNNTGALSNHSTFEFPKGAGPRHLKFAPNHNNFCYVVSELSNDVYMLEFNFHQGKFYKVQQIHALPEDWRGENLGSEIDISPNGKFLYVSMRGYDAITIFEVDERTGKLRLVGYQHTGGKHPRHFTFDPTGSFILVGNKDSDNIVVFKVDPKTGSLSQVSSVDHVQPTCIKFWA
;
A
#
# COMPACT_ATOMS: atom_id res chain seq x y z
N MET A 1 -6.95 -12.36 -31.15
CA MET A 1 -5.66 -12.44 -30.43
C MET A 1 -5.99 -12.79 -29.00
N THR A 2 -5.63 -14.00 -28.53
CA THR A 2 -5.84 -14.39 -27.13
C THR A 2 -4.97 -13.53 -26.24
N SER A 3 -5.57 -12.68 -25.39
CA SER A 3 -4.83 -11.89 -24.42
C SER A 3 -4.03 -12.83 -23.53
N GLN A 4 -2.71 -12.67 -23.47
CA GLN A 4 -1.85 -13.47 -22.59
C GLN A 4 -2.29 -13.28 -21.14
N ALA A 5 -2.38 -14.37 -20.38
CA ALA A 5 -2.74 -14.29 -18.97
C ALA A 5 -1.64 -13.57 -18.17
N LEU A 6 -2.04 -12.72 -17.23
CA LEU A 6 -1.13 -11.91 -16.43
C LEU A 6 -0.78 -12.64 -15.12
N PRO A 7 0.50 -12.67 -14.71
CA PRO A 7 0.87 -13.21 -13.41
C PRO A 7 0.46 -12.24 -12.30
N VAL A 8 -0.13 -12.80 -11.25
CA VAL A 8 -0.56 -12.08 -10.04
C VAL A 8 0.07 -12.77 -8.84
N TYR A 9 0.59 -11.98 -7.90
CA TYR A 9 1.06 -12.47 -6.61
C TYR A 9 0.14 -11.97 -5.51
N VAL A 10 -0.10 -12.85 -4.55
CA VAL A 10 -0.93 -12.57 -3.38
C VAL A 10 -0.16 -12.97 -2.15
N SER A 11 -0.13 -12.09 -1.17
CA SER A 11 0.46 -12.34 0.14
C SER A 11 -0.55 -12.00 1.25
N GLY A 12 -0.26 -12.44 2.46
CA GLY A 12 -1.19 -12.41 3.58
C GLY A 12 -0.52 -12.63 4.92
N TYR A 13 -1.32 -12.65 5.98
CA TYR A 13 -0.87 -13.17 7.27
C TYR A 13 -0.77 -14.70 7.22
N THR A 14 0.24 -15.24 7.89
CA THR A 14 0.48 -16.68 7.93
C THR A 14 -0.07 -17.33 9.17
N ASN A 15 -0.51 -18.57 9.02
CA ASN A 15 -1.05 -19.43 10.07
C ASN A 15 -0.88 -20.90 9.63
N ASP A 16 -1.65 -21.82 10.19
CA ASP A 16 -1.69 -23.23 9.82
C ASP A 16 -2.20 -23.50 8.38
N LYS A 17 -2.85 -22.53 7.74
CA LYS A 17 -3.47 -22.65 6.41
C LYS A 17 -2.81 -21.77 5.32
N SER A 18 -2.19 -20.65 5.69
CA SER A 18 -1.42 -19.79 4.78
C SER A 18 0.04 -19.73 5.22
N VAL A 19 0.97 -20.03 4.32
CA VAL A 19 2.40 -20.18 4.66
C VAL A 19 3.33 -19.21 3.92
N GLY A 20 2.78 -18.27 3.13
CA GLY A 20 3.61 -17.26 2.47
C GLY A 20 2.95 -16.54 1.31
N ILE A 21 3.65 -16.50 0.17
CA ILE A 21 3.28 -15.77 -1.04
C ILE A 21 2.81 -16.77 -2.09
N TYR A 22 1.67 -16.49 -2.72
CA TYR A 22 1.04 -17.38 -3.70
C TYR A 22 0.97 -16.73 -5.08
N GLN A 23 1.04 -17.57 -6.11
CA GLN A 23 0.92 -17.16 -7.50
C GLN A 23 -0.47 -17.49 -8.06
N TYR A 24 -0.96 -16.58 -8.88
CA TYR A 24 -2.17 -16.70 -9.67
C TYR A 24 -1.91 -16.31 -11.12
N SER A 25 -2.79 -16.76 -12.00
CA SER A 25 -2.86 -16.35 -13.40
C SER A 25 -4.20 -15.68 -13.66
N PHE A 26 -4.17 -14.42 -14.08
CA PHE A 26 -5.34 -13.61 -14.36
C PHE A 26 -5.62 -13.55 -15.86
N ASN A 27 -6.86 -13.84 -16.26
CA ASN A 27 -7.29 -13.71 -17.63
C ASN A 27 -7.94 -12.33 -17.86
N PRO A 28 -7.27 -11.39 -18.56
CA PRO A 28 -7.77 -10.02 -18.69
C PRO A 28 -8.96 -9.89 -19.65
N SER A 29 -9.34 -10.94 -20.38
CA SER A 29 -10.57 -10.93 -21.19
C SER A 29 -11.82 -11.30 -20.37
N THR A 30 -11.66 -12.07 -19.30
CA THR A 30 -12.78 -12.65 -18.53
C THR A 30 -12.84 -12.20 -17.07
N GLY A 31 -11.72 -11.71 -16.52
CA GLY A 31 -11.59 -11.43 -15.09
C GLY A 31 -11.46 -12.69 -14.23
N ILE A 32 -11.16 -13.86 -14.81
CA ILE A 32 -10.96 -15.10 -14.06
C ILE A 32 -9.54 -15.11 -13.46
N LEU A 33 -9.45 -15.32 -12.14
CA LEU A 33 -8.21 -15.49 -11.39
C LEU A 33 -8.00 -16.97 -11.05
N THR A 34 -6.98 -17.60 -11.65
CA THR A 34 -6.70 -19.05 -11.49
C THR A 34 -5.51 -19.28 -10.57
N PRO A 35 -5.64 -20.06 -9.48
CA PRO A 35 -4.52 -20.35 -8.59
C PRO A 35 -3.44 -21.17 -9.30
N LYS A 36 -2.16 -20.86 -9.01
CA LYS A 36 -0.99 -21.60 -9.48
C LYS A 36 -0.23 -22.30 -8.35
N GLY A 37 -0.47 -21.89 -7.10
CA GLY A 37 0.12 -22.51 -5.92
C GLY A 37 1.01 -21.55 -5.15
N LEU A 38 1.77 -22.12 -4.21
CA LEU A 38 2.74 -21.38 -3.42
C LEU A 38 3.92 -20.92 -4.29
N ALA A 39 4.29 -19.66 -4.19
CA ALA A 39 5.45 -19.08 -4.87
C ALA A 39 6.69 -19.05 -3.96
N ALA A 40 6.50 -18.78 -2.66
CA ALA A 40 7.53 -18.87 -1.63
C ALA A 40 6.90 -18.99 -0.24
N GLU A 41 7.52 -19.76 0.65
CA GLU A 41 7.26 -19.71 2.09
C GLU A 41 7.83 -18.43 2.69
N SER A 42 7.06 -17.77 3.55
CA SER A 42 7.45 -16.51 4.19
C SER A 42 6.55 -16.24 5.39
N VAL A 43 7.09 -15.78 6.52
CA VAL A 43 6.27 -15.48 7.71
C VAL A 43 5.64 -14.10 7.58
N ASN A 44 4.32 -14.01 7.70
CA ASN A 44 3.51 -12.79 7.62
C ASN A 44 3.98 -11.76 6.56
N PRO A 45 4.11 -12.13 5.27
CA PRO A 45 4.45 -11.20 4.19
C PRO A 45 3.26 -10.27 3.90
N SER A 46 2.88 -9.40 4.82
CA SER A 46 1.58 -8.70 4.78
C SER A 46 1.48 -7.65 3.67
N TYR A 47 2.61 -7.13 3.20
CA TYR A 47 2.72 -6.24 2.05
C TYR A 47 3.96 -6.61 1.23
N PHE A 48 3.92 -6.36 -0.07
CA PHE A 48 5.11 -6.46 -0.90
C PHE A 48 5.13 -5.40 -2.00
N THR A 49 6.32 -5.12 -2.51
CA THR A 49 6.53 -4.27 -3.68
C THR A 49 7.45 -4.94 -4.68
N LEU A 50 7.37 -4.50 -5.93
CA LEU A 50 8.17 -5.03 -7.03
C LEU A 50 9.32 -4.07 -7.34
N HIS A 51 10.47 -4.62 -7.69
CA HIS A 51 11.57 -3.84 -8.23
C HIS A 51 11.22 -3.34 -9.64
N THR A 52 11.71 -2.16 -10.02
CA THR A 52 11.47 -1.52 -11.33
C THR A 52 11.95 -2.34 -12.53
N SER A 53 12.87 -3.30 -12.32
CA SER A 53 13.34 -4.25 -13.34
C SER A 53 12.40 -5.44 -13.58
N ASN A 54 11.31 -5.57 -12.80
CA ASN A 54 10.41 -6.71 -12.82
C ASN A 54 11.12 -8.06 -12.60
N GLN A 55 12.23 -8.06 -11.84
CA GLN A 55 12.98 -9.28 -11.46
C GLN A 55 12.84 -9.66 -10.00
N HIS A 56 12.55 -8.69 -9.13
CA HIS A 56 12.54 -8.90 -7.67
C HIS A 56 11.24 -8.47 -7.03
N LEU A 57 10.93 -9.15 -5.94
CA LEU A 57 9.87 -8.81 -5.01
C LEU A 57 10.49 -8.61 -3.62
N TYR A 58 10.10 -7.54 -2.97
CA TYR A 58 10.48 -7.24 -1.60
C TYR A 58 9.23 -7.29 -0.72
N ALA A 59 9.19 -8.23 0.22
CA ALA A 59 8.07 -8.41 1.14
C ALA A 59 8.42 -7.81 2.50
N THR A 60 7.46 -7.12 3.13
CA THR A 60 7.52 -6.78 4.55
C THR A 60 7.00 -7.97 5.35
N ASN A 61 7.78 -8.43 6.32
CA ASN A 61 7.41 -9.49 7.22
C ASN A 61 6.92 -8.86 8.53
N GLU A 62 5.60 -8.75 8.67
CA GLU A 62 4.91 -8.04 9.75
C GLU A 62 4.95 -8.88 11.03
N VAL A 63 6.09 -8.76 11.73
CA VAL A 63 6.36 -9.40 13.01
C VAL A 63 6.99 -8.42 13.98
N GLY A 64 6.82 -8.68 15.27
CA GLY A 64 7.39 -7.86 16.35
C GLY A 64 8.81 -8.25 16.76
N GLU A 65 9.31 -9.41 16.35
CA GLU A 65 10.65 -9.90 16.68
C GLU A 65 11.29 -10.64 15.50
N TYR A 66 12.57 -10.39 15.26
CA TYR A 66 13.37 -11.08 14.26
C TYR A 66 14.78 -11.30 14.80
N LYS A 67 15.23 -12.56 14.80
CA LYS A 67 16.56 -12.99 15.30
C LYS A 67 16.90 -12.44 16.70
N GLY A 68 15.91 -12.44 17.61
CA GLY A 68 16.05 -11.97 18.99
C GLY A 68 16.04 -10.45 19.16
N GLN A 69 15.77 -9.68 18.12
CA GLN A 69 15.67 -8.22 18.17
C GLN A 69 14.22 -7.77 18.00
N LYS A 70 13.82 -6.70 18.72
CA LYS A 70 12.48 -6.08 18.62
C LYS A 70 12.30 -5.30 17.32
N THR A 71 12.23 -6.03 16.21
CA THR A 71 12.04 -5.51 14.86
C THR A 71 11.31 -6.55 14.03
N GLY A 72 10.59 -6.12 13.00
CA GLY A 72 10.27 -6.98 11.87
C GLY A 72 11.44 -7.07 10.90
N TYR A 73 11.17 -7.63 9.74
CA TYR A 73 12.18 -7.79 8.70
C TYR A 73 11.58 -7.64 7.30
N VAL A 74 12.45 -7.54 6.31
CA VAL A 74 12.09 -7.56 4.89
C VAL A 74 12.81 -8.70 4.20
N SER A 75 12.09 -9.38 3.31
CA SER A 75 12.59 -10.49 2.51
C SER A 75 12.72 -10.08 1.05
N ALA A 76 13.87 -10.35 0.43
CA ALA A 76 14.10 -10.15 -0.99
C ALA A 76 14.00 -11.47 -1.74
N TYR A 77 13.21 -11.50 -2.81
CA TYR A 77 13.04 -12.66 -3.67
C TYR A 77 13.41 -12.33 -5.12
N THR A 78 14.01 -13.29 -5.81
CA THR A 78 14.20 -13.26 -7.27
C THR A 78 13.16 -14.15 -7.93
N ARG A 79 12.53 -13.65 -9.00
CA ARG A 79 11.52 -14.39 -9.75
C ARG A 79 12.14 -15.24 -10.85
N ASN A 80 11.78 -16.51 -10.90
CA ASN A 80 11.99 -17.33 -12.08
C ASN A 80 11.08 -16.82 -13.22
N LYS A 81 11.66 -16.39 -14.35
CA LYS A 81 10.89 -15.79 -15.45
C LYS A 81 9.90 -16.75 -16.10
N GLU A 82 10.24 -18.05 -16.15
CA GLU A 82 9.46 -19.08 -16.82
C GLU A 82 8.35 -19.62 -15.92
N THR A 83 8.67 -19.96 -14.66
CA THR A 83 7.71 -20.58 -13.73
C THR A 83 6.94 -19.54 -12.92
N GLY A 84 7.58 -18.42 -12.57
CA GLY A 84 7.06 -17.46 -11.61
C GLY A 84 7.32 -17.82 -10.15
N GLU A 85 8.05 -18.91 -9.88
CA GLU A 85 8.50 -19.22 -8.52
C GLU A 85 9.43 -18.13 -7.98
N LEU A 86 9.42 -17.96 -6.67
CA LEU A 86 10.21 -16.95 -5.97
C LEU A 86 11.31 -17.65 -5.16
N THR A 87 12.56 -17.31 -5.43
CA THR A 87 13.70 -17.79 -4.65
C THR A 87 14.12 -16.71 -3.67
N LEU A 88 14.14 -17.03 -2.37
CA LEU A 88 14.67 -16.13 -1.35
C LEU A 88 16.14 -15.83 -1.64
N VAL A 89 16.49 -14.55 -1.66
CA VAL A 89 17.87 -14.06 -1.84
C VAL A 89 18.50 -13.75 -0.49
N ASN A 90 17.89 -12.83 0.26
CA ASN A 90 18.28 -12.54 1.64
C ASN A 90 17.15 -11.86 2.42
N GLU A 91 17.38 -11.72 3.71
CA GLU A 91 16.50 -11.02 4.66
C GLU A 91 17.31 -9.96 5.40
N GLN A 92 16.68 -8.82 5.72
CA GLN A 92 17.27 -7.76 6.53
C GLN A 92 16.27 -7.25 7.57
N PRO A 93 16.72 -6.83 8.77
CA PRO A 93 15.81 -6.19 9.72
C PRO A 93 15.19 -4.94 9.09
N SER A 94 13.93 -4.65 9.42
CA SER A 94 13.22 -3.50 8.86
C SER A 94 13.46 -2.20 9.64
N GLY A 95 14.09 -2.26 10.82
CA GLY A 95 14.38 -1.09 11.67
C GLY A 95 13.21 -0.65 12.54
N GLY A 96 12.25 -1.55 12.78
CA GLY A 96 11.09 -1.30 13.62
C GLY A 96 10.13 -2.50 13.59
N GLN A 97 9.29 -2.63 14.61
CA GLN A 97 8.32 -3.72 14.71
C GLN A 97 7.17 -3.55 13.70
N ASP A 98 6.66 -4.67 13.20
CA ASP A 98 5.48 -4.76 12.33
C ASP A 98 5.58 -3.88 11.06
N PRO A 99 6.56 -4.11 10.17
CA PRO A 99 6.63 -3.44 8.88
C PRO A 99 5.40 -3.79 8.03
N CYS A 100 4.70 -2.76 7.55
CA CYS A 100 3.37 -2.92 6.93
C CYS A 100 3.22 -2.28 5.55
N HIS A 101 4.23 -1.54 5.09
CA HIS A 101 4.25 -0.92 3.76
C HIS A 101 5.69 -0.72 3.30
N ALA A 102 5.93 -0.82 2.00
CA ALA A 102 7.22 -0.53 1.42
C ALA A 102 7.12 -0.01 -0.02
N THR A 103 8.08 0.80 -0.43
CA THR A 103 8.21 1.30 -1.79
C THR A 103 9.66 1.24 -2.28
N VAL A 104 9.85 1.04 -3.58
CA VAL A 104 11.17 1.05 -4.22
C VAL A 104 11.27 2.34 -5.01
N ASP A 105 12.41 3.01 -4.89
CA ASP A 105 12.66 4.23 -5.67
C ASP A 105 12.81 3.92 -7.17
N ALA A 106 12.65 4.92 -8.02
CA ALA A 106 12.61 4.78 -9.47
C ALA A 106 13.95 4.30 -10.06
N THR A 107 15.09 4.48 -9.37
CA THR A 107 16.36 3.86 -9.81
C THR A 107 16.47 2.40 -9.39
N GLY A 108 15.57 1.90 -8.55
CA GLY A 108 15.66 0.56 -7.97
C GLY A 108 16.76 0.41 -6.92
N SER A 109 17.36 1.51 -6.46
CA SER A 109 18.55 1.48 -5.60
C SER A 109 18.22 1.46 -4.11
N TYR A 110 17.00 1.84 -3.73
CA TYR A 110 16.59 1.88 -2.33
C TYR A 110 15.19 1.30 -2.14
N LEU A 111 15.05 0.49 -1.09
CA LEU A 111 13.79 0.06 -0.51
C LEU A 111 13.50 0.94 0.71
N LEU A 112 12.36 1.60 0.71
CA LEU A 112 11.86 2.39 1.84
C LEU A 112 10.74 1.61 2.53
N VAL A 113 10.75 1.56 3.86
CA VAL A 113 9.86 0.70 4.66
C VAL A 113 9.20 1.50 5.78
N ALA A 114 7.90 1.31 6.00
CA ALA A 114 7.16 1.84 7.13
C ALA A 114 6.93 0.75 8.19
N ASN A 115 7.32 1.03 9.44
CA ASN A 115 7.18 0.14 10.58
C ASN A 115 6.05 0.62 11.50
N TYR A 116 4.95 -0.12 11.55
CA TYR A 116 3.72 0.30 12.23
C TYR A 116 3.91 0.39 13.75
N SER A 117 4.29 -0.72 14.41
CA SER A 117 4.41 -0.73 15.87
C SER A 117 5.70 -0.07 16.35
N GLY A 118 6.73 -0.03 15.50
CA GLY A 118 7.97 0.69 15.75
C GLY A 118 7.84 2.21 15.63
N GLY A 119 6.80 2.71 14.94
CA GLY A 119 6.61 4.15 14.73
C GLY A 119 7.79 4.77 13.99
N SER A 120 8.33 4.06 12.99
CA SER A 120 9.54 4.47 12.26
C SER A 120 9.42 4.22 10.77
N ALA A 121 10.25 4.92 10.00
CA ALA A 121 10.50 4.61 8.60
C ALA A 121 11.96 4.22 8.41
N SER A 122 12.28 3.40 7.42
CA SER A 122 13.64 2.94 7.13
C SER A 122 13.99 3.07 5.66
N VAL A 123 15.28 3.26 5.37
CA VAL A 123 15.84 3.15 4.02
C VAL A 123 16.90 2.05 4.02
N ILE A 124 16.73 1.10 3.09
CA ILE A 124 17.59 -0.07 2.90
C ILE A 124 18.12 -0.02 1.47
N PRO A 125 19.45 0.02 1.24
CA PRO A 125 20.01 0.03 -0.10
C PRO A 125 19.87 -1.35 -0.74
N ILE A 126 19.55 -1.37 -2.02
CA ILE A 126 19.53 -2.56 -2.87
C ILE A 126 20.90 -2.67 -3.55
N LYS A 127 21.63 -3.73 -3.26
CA LYS A 127 22.93 -4.02 -3.86
C LYS A 127 22.73 -4.70 -5.21
N SER A 128 23.55 -4.35 -6.19
CA SER A 128 23.43 -4.82 -7.59
C SER A 128 22.02 -4.66 -8.18
N PRO A 129 21.40 -3.47 -8.06
CA PRO A 129 19.97 -3.28 -8.26
C PRO A 129 19.49 -3.77 -9.64
N GLY A 130 18.50 -4.65 -9.60
CA GLY A 130 17.85 -5.24 -10.77
C GLY A 130 18.53 -6.48 -11.36
N ALA A 131 19.74 -6.82 -10.90
CA ALA A 131 20.42 -8.07 -11.26
C ALA A 131 19.86 -9.25 -10.45
N PRO A 132 19.81 -10.49 -10.99
CA PRO A 132 19.24 -11.65 -10.29
C PRO A 132 19.78 -11.92 -8.87
N GLU A 133 21.01 -11.50 -8.59
CA GLU A 133 21.70 -11.57 -7.29
C GLU A 133 21.46 -10.34 -6.39
N SER A 134 20.50 -9.47 -6.72
CA SER A 134 20.17 -8.27 -5.95
C SER A 134 19.86 -8.62 -4.50
N THR A 135 20.62 -8.04 -3.56
CA THR A 135 20.44 -8.24 -2.12
C THR A 135 20.06 -6.93 -1.43
N LEU A 136 19.39 -7.05 -0.30
CA LEU A 136 19.19 -5.92 0.63
C LEU A 136 20.44 -5.73 1.50
N GLY A 137 20.94 -4.50 1.59
CA GLY A 137 22.03 -4.13 2.50
C GLY A 137 21.54 -3.77 3.91
N ASP A 138 22.45 -3.21 4.72
CA ASP A 138 22.10 -2.71 6.06
C ASP A 138 21.31 -1.40 5.98
N ILE A 139 20.47 -1.15 6.99
CA ILE A 139 19.70 0.09 7.12
C ILE A 139 20.66 1.28 7.18
N ILE A 140 20.43 2.29 6.33
CA ILE A 140 21.25 3.51 6.25
C ILE A 140 20.55 4.75 6.82
N SER A 141 19.24 4.68 7.02
CA SER A 141 18.43 5.76 7.60
C SER A 141 17.21 5.16 8.28
N ASN A 142 16.89 5.61 9.50
CA ASN A 142 15.76 5.10 10.29
C ASN A 142 15.16 6.19 11.20
N PRO A 143 14.46 7.22 10.67
CA PRO A 143 13.79 8.17 11.53
C PRO A 143 12.69 7.51 12.37
N VAL A 144 12.75 7.71 13.69
CA VAL A 144 11.74 7.26 14.65
C VAL A 144 10.84 8.45 15.01
N HIS A 145 9.54 8.32 14.74
CA HIS A 145 8.60 9.44 14.89
C HIS A 145 8.42 9.86 16.35
N GLY A 146 8.53 8.94 17.32
CA GLY A 146 8.37 9.24 18.75
C GLY A 146 9.41 10.19 19.33
N GLU A 147 10.52 10.44 18.62
CA GLU A 147 11.52 11.44 19.00
C GLU A 147 11.07 12.88 18.74
N LYS A 148 10.07 13.07 17.86
CA LYS A 148 9.65 14.38 17.37
C LYS A 148 8.14 14.63 17.46
N TYR A 149 7.33 13.58 17.28
CA TYR A 149 5.88 13.65 17.25
C TYR A 149 5.30 12.93 18.46
N GLN A 150 4.16 13.43 18.95
CA GLN A 150 3.46 12.89 20.10
C GLN A 150 2.18 12.21 19.65
N ALA A 151 1.81 11.14 20.33
CA ALA A 151 0.54 10.48 20.09
C ALA A 151 -0.61 11.43 20.41
N THR A 152 -1.66 11.45 19.59
CA THR A 152 -2.76 12.40 19.79
C THR A 152 -3.82 11.90 20.75
N LEU A 153 -3.90 10.58 20.96
CA LEU A 153 -4.96 9.92 21.72
C LEU A 153 -6.36 10.34 21.25
N GLY A 154 -6.55 10.58 19.95
CA GLY A 154 -7.86 10.86 19.36
C GLY A 154 -8.79 9.65 19.43
N VAL A 155 -8.23 8.48 19.13
CA VAL A 155 -8.80 7.16 19.41
C VAL A 155 -7.84 6.45 20.36
N PRO A 156 -8.11 6.43 21.68
CA PRO A 156 -7.12 6.09 22.71
C PRO A 156 -6.36 4.78 22.48
N ASP A 157 -7.04 3.70 22.07
CA ASP A 157 -6.45 2.37 21.89
C ASP A 157 -5.76 2.17 20.52
N ARG A 158 -5.74 3.21 19.68
CA ARG A 158 -5.15 3.19 18.33
C ARG A 158 -4.11 4.28 18.10
N GLN A 159 -4.00 5.22 19.04
CA GLN A 159 -3.17 6.42 18.95
C GLN A 159 -2.46 6.70 20.27
N GLU A 160 -2.01 5.63 20.93
CA GLU A 160 -1.25 5.66 22.18
C GLU A 160 0.25 5.96 21.98
N LYS A 161 0.72 5.79 20.75
CA LYS A 161 2.10 6.06 20.30
C LYS A 161 2.11 6.28 18.77
N PRO A 162 3.24 6.68 18.18
CA PRO A 162 3.39 6.77 16.72
C PRO A 162 3.17 5.43 16.02
N HIS A 163 2.51 5.47 14.87
CA HIS A 163 2.23 4.33 14.01
C HIS A 163 2.41 4.68 12.53
N VAL A 164 3.63 4.54 12.01
CA VAL A 164 3.93 4.83 10.61
C VAL A 164 3.34 3.74 9.73
N HIS A 165 2.32 4.07 8.95
CA HIS A 165 1.53 3.10 8.21
C HIS A 165 1.88 3.04 6.70
N SER A 166 2.28 4.14 6.08
CA SER A 166 2.77 4.11 4.70
C SER A 166 4.01 4.97 4.54
N ILE A 167 4.77 4.65 3.50
CA ILE A 167 5.86 5.48 2.98
C ILE A 167 5.79 5.50 1.47
N ASP A 168 5.66 6.70 0.92
CA ASP A 168 5.47 6.98 -0.50
C ASP A 168 6.52 7.99 -0.97
N LEU A 169 6.79 8.04 -2.27
CA LEU A 169 7.76 8.96 -2.87
C LEU A 169 7.04 9.98 -3.76
N ASP A 170 7.62 11.17 -3.91
CA ASP A 170 7.09 12.13 -4.89
C ASP A 170 7.14 11.58 -6.32
N PRO A 171 6.09 11.77 -7.13
CA PRO A 171 5.96 11.07 -8.40
C PRO A 171 6.85 11.63 -9.53
N ILE A 172 7.64 12.68 -9.25
CA ILE A 172 8.41 13.39 -10.28
C ILE A 172 9.91 13.10 -10.16
N ALA A 173 10.54 13.59 -9.09
CA ALA A 173 11.99 13.54 -8.91
C ALA A 173 12.43 12.57 -7.81
N GLN A 174 11.50 12.20 -6.92
CA GLN A 174 11.73 11.38 -5.73
C GLN A 174 12.76 11.99 -4.77
N HIS A 175 12.80 13.32 -4.67
CA HIS A 175 13.57 14.03 -3.65
C HIS A 175 12.82 14.18 -2.33
N TYR A 176 11.55 13.78 -2.28
CA TYR A 176 10.76 13.71 -1.06
C TYR A 176 10.19 12.32 -0.84
N ALA A 177 10.18 11.92 0.43
CA ALA A 177 9.44 10.76 0.92
C ALA A 177 8.35 11.24 1.90
N PHE A 178 7.21 10.57 1.89
CA PHE A 178 6.02 10.95 2.64
C PHE A 178 5.56 9.81 3.52
N CYS A 179 5.49 10.03 4.83
CA CYS A 179 5.09 9.03 5.81
C CYS A 179 3.76 9.41 6.47
N ASN A 180 2.75 8.58 6.30
CA ASN A 180 1.52 8.69 7.09
C ASN A 180 1.75 8.06 8.46
N ASP A 181 1.58 8.84 9.52
CA ASP A 181 1.59 8.36 10.90
C ASP A 181 0.17 8.39 11.47
N LEU A 182 -0.41 7.20 11.59
CA LEU A 182 -1.75 7.00 12.13
C LEU A 182 -1.83 7.46 13.58
N GLY A 183 -0.81 7.16 14.39
CA GLY A 183 -0.81 7.40 15.84
C GLY A 183 -0.66 8.87 16.22
N CYS A 184 -0.01 9.64 15.36
CA CYS A 184 0.28 11.06 15.57
C CYS A 184 -0.61 12.02 14.75
N ASP A 185 -1.56 11.52 13.94
CA ASP A 185 -2.38 12.34 13.03
C ASP A 185 -1.55 13.26 12.11
N VAL A 186 -0.44 12.75 11.56
CA VAL A 186 0.46 13.55 10.70
C VAL A 186 0.86 12.84 9.41
N LEU A 187 1.05 13.65 8.36
CA LEU A 187 1.80 13.28 7.17
C LEU A 187 3.16 13.99 7.22
N VAL A 188 4.21 13.21 7.45
CA VAL A 188 5.59 13.71 7.55
C VAL A 188 6.25 13.70 6.17
N THR A 189 6.82 14.84 5.77
CA THR A 189 7.65 14.96 4.58
C THR A 189 9.11 14.96 4.96
N TYR A 190 9.85 14.01 4.40
CA TYR A 190 11.31 13.93 4.44
C TYR A 190 11.90 14.39 3.10
N LYS A 191 13.05 15.06 3.12
CA LYS A 191 13.94 15.08 1.96
C LYS A 191 14.64 13.74 1.87
N PHE A 192 14.63 13.15 0.68
CA PHE A 192 15.26 11.88 0.37
C PHE A 192 16.49 12.10 -0.54
N ASP A 193 17.68 11.87 0.00
CA ASP A 193 18.95 12.00 -0.73
C ASP A 193 19.23 10.77 -1.61
N ARG A 194 18.33 10.48 -2.55
CA ARG A 194 18.36 9.28 -3.39
C ARG A 194 19.59 9.16 -4.30
N ASN A 195 20.28 10.26 -4.58
CA ASN A 195 21.38 10.28 -5.55
C ASN A 195 22.75 10.08 -4.88
N ASN A 196 22.79 9.97 -3.55
CA ASN A 196 24.04 9.89 -2.82
C ASN A 196 23.90 9.00 -1.57
N THR A 197 23.43 9.56 -0.46
CA THR A 197 23.46 8.83 0.82
C THR A 197 22.27 7.91 1.06
N GLY A 198 21.15 8.13 0.36
CA GLY A 198 19.86 7.51 0.64
C GLY A 198 19.21 7.98 1.95
N ALA A 199 19.77 9.00 2.61
CA ALA A 199 19.27 9.45 3.91
C ALA A 199 17.92 10.18 3.81
N LEU A 200 17.08 9.97 4.82
CA LEU A 200 15.89 10.79 5.08
C LEU A 200 16.23 11.90 6.08
N SER A 201 15.89 13.13 5.73
CA SER A 201 15.99 14.28 6.64
C SER A 201 14.65 14.98 6.77
N ASN A 202 14.22 15.22 8.01
CA ASN A 202 12.95 15.89 8.31
C ASN A 202 12.85 17.22 7.55
N HIS A 203 11.72 17.49 6.89
CA HIS A 203 11.52 18.72 6.12
C HIS A 203 10.25 19.46 6.49
N SER A 204 9.08 18.82 6.41
CA SER A 204 7.81 19.45 6.79
C SER A 204 6.81 18.42 7.32
N THR A 205 5.71 18.91 7.89
CA THR A 205 4.65 18.09 8.46
C THR A 205 3.30 18.72 8.11
N PHE A 206 2.35 17.91 7.68
CA PHE A 206 0.95 18.27 7.58
C PHE A 206 0.19 17.58 8.72
N GLU A 207 -0.58 18.35 9.48
CA GLU A 207 -1.36 17.87 10.63
C GLU A 207 -2.81 17.63 10.20
N PHE A 208 -3.32 16.44 10.50
CA PHE A 208 -4.73 16.11 10.35
C PHE A 208 -5.49 16.47 11.63
N PRO A 209 -6.83 16.58 11.57
CA PRO A 209 -7.65 16.67 12.79
C PRO A 209 -7.34 15.51 13.74
N LYS A 210 -7.38 15.79 15.05
CA LYS A 210 -7.21 14.76 16.08
C LYS A 210 -8.20 13.60 15.88
N GLY A 211 -7.70 12.38 15.84
CA GLY A 211 -8.48 11.17 15.60
C GLY A 211 -8.68 10.81 14.13
N ALA A 212 -7.96 11.45 13.22
CA ALA A 212 -7.99 11.14 11.79
C ALA A 212 -7.39 9.75 11.51
N GLY A 213 -6.15 9.53 11.95
CA GLY A 213 -5.35 8.35 11.67
C GLY A 213 -5.06 8.17 10.17
N PRO A 214 -4.24 9.03 9.54
CA PRO A 214 -3.90 8.89 8.13
C PRO A 214 -3.19 7.56 7.87
N ARG A 215 -3.54 6.87 6.77
CA ARG A 215 -3.12 5.48 6.53
C ARG A 215 -2.27 5.34 5.27
N HIS A 216 -2.89 5.40 4.09
CA HIS A 216 -2.25 5.26 2.78
C HIS A 216 -2.47 6.54 1.95
N LEU A 217 -1.54 6.82 1.04
CA LEU A 217 -1.59 7.95 0.13
C LEU A 217 -1.47 7.47 -1.32
N LYS A 218 -2.19 8.12 -2.25
CA LYS A 218 -2.01 7.90 -3.68
C LYS A 218 -1.95 9.24 -4.43
N PHE A 219 -0.91 9.43 -5.23
CA PHE A 219 -0.85 10.56 -6.17
C PHE A 219 -1.78 10.37 -7.36
N ALA A 220 -2.38 11.46 -7.82
CA ALA A 220 -3.19 11.46 -9.03
C ALA A 220 -2.29 11.32 -10.28
N PRO A 221 -2.53 10.35 -11.18
CA PRO A 221 -1.67 10.14 -12.35
C PRO A 221 -1.74 11.28 -13.36
N ASN A 222 -2.83 12.05 -13.36
CA ASN A 222 -3.03 13.18 -14.27
C ASN A 222 -2.60 14.53 -13.67
N HIS A 223 -2.28 14.57 -12.37
CA HIS A 223 -1.95 15.78 -11.63
C HIS A 223 -0.83 15.48 -10.64
N ASN A 224 0.42 15.73 -11.05
CA ASN A 224 1.59 15.30 -10.29
C ASN A 224 1.76 15.98 -8.92
N ASN A 225 0.99 17.03 -8.62
CA ASN A 225 0.97 17.73 -7.33
C ASN A 225 -0.26 17.39 -6.46
N PHE A 226 -1.24 16.63 -6.94
CA PHE A 226 -2.39 16.23 -6.13
C PHE A 226 -2.24 14.79 -5.64
N CYS A 227 -2.55 14.58 -4.36
CA CYS A 227 -2.67 13.25 -3.80
C CYS A 227 -3.93 13.12 -2.94
N TYR A 228 -4.31 11.88 -2.69
CA TYR A 228 -5.43 11.52 -1.85
C TYR A 228 -4.93 10.65 -0.71
N VAL A 229 -5.35 10.97 0.51
CA VAL A 229 -5.01 10.21 1.73
C VAL A 229 -6.28 9.65 2.32
N VAL A 230 -6.32 8.35 2.55
CA VAL A 230 -7.39 7.73 3.34
C VAL A 230 -7.03 7.78 4.82
N SER A 231 -7.99 8.21 5.62
CA SER A 231 -7.93 8.20 7.07
C SER A 231 -8.56 6.93 7.60
N GLU A 232 -7.78 6.12 8.31
CA GLU A 232 -8.25 4.86 8.88
C GLU A 232 -9.33 5.08 9.94
N LEU A 233 -9.11 6.03 10.86
CA LEU A 233 -9.91 6.17 12.06
C LEU A 233 -11.12 7.09 11.86
N SER A 234 -10.95 8.21 11.15
CA SER A 234 -12.07 9.11 10.85
C SER A 234 -12.90 8.69 9.62
N ASN A 235 -12.44 7.72 8.83
CA ASN A 235 -13.11 7.28 7.61
C ASN A 235 -13.28 8.37 6.54
N ASP A 236 -12.43 9.40 6.58
CA ASP A 236 -12.39 10.47 5.58
C ASP A 236 -11.33 10.21 4.49
N VAL A 237 -11.54 10.84 3.33
CA VAL A 237 -10.53 11.00 2.29
C VAL A 237 -10.14 12.47 2.21
N TYR A 238 -8.84 12.74 2.30
CA TYR A 238 -8.27 14.07 2.17
C TYR A 238 -7.62 14.21 0.80
N MET A 239 -8.02 15.22 0.04
CA MET A 239 -7.28 15.66 -1.13
C MET A 239 -6.28 16.73 -0.69
N LEU A 240 -5.00 16.49 -0.95
CA LEU A 240 -3.92 17.40 -0.63
C LEU A 240 -3.20 17.85 -1.92
N GLU A 241 -2.72 19.09 -1.90
CA GLU A 241 -1.81 19.63 -2.91
C GLU A 241 -0.39 19.71 -2.35
N PHE A 242 0.57 19.11 -3.04
CA PHE A 242 1.98 19.19 -2.72
C PHE A 242 2.65 20.35 -3.48
N ASN A 243 3.13 21.33 -2.72
CA ASN A 243 3.97 22.38 -3.27
C ASN A 243 5.42 21.91 -3.36
N PHE A 244 5.88 21.53 -4.56
CA PHE A 244 7.24 21.03 -4.79
C PHE A 244 8.35 22.04 -4.48
N HIS A 245 8.09 23.34 -4.62
CA HIS A 245 9.07 24.38 -4.29
C HIS A 245 9.31 24.48 -2.79
N GLN A 246 8.24 24.32 -2.00
CA GLN A 246 8.30 24.41 -0.54
C GLN A 246 8.49 23.05 0.14
N GLY A 247 8.20 21.95 -0.56
CA GLY A 247 8.11 20.60 -0.01
C GLY A 247 7.04 20.50 1.10
N LYS A 248 5.84 21.03 0.86
CA LYS A 248 4.75 21.09 1.85
C LYS A 248 3.40 20.71 1.24
N PHE A 249 2.55 20.07 2.03
CA PHE A 249 1.17 19.77 1.67
C PHE A 249 0.20 20.86 2.15
N TYR A 250 -0.85 21.08 1.36
CA TYR A 250 -1.98 21.94 1.67
C TYR A 250 -3.28 21.17 1.44
N LYS A 251 -4.24 21.30 2.37
CA LYS A 251 -5.55 20.65 2.21
C LYS A 251 -6.39 21.35 1.15
N VAL A 252 -6.90 20.60 0.18
CA VAL A 252 -7.82 21.08 -0.86
C VAL A 252 -9.26 20.66 -0.56
N GLN A 253 -9.45 19.41 -0.15
CA GLN A 253 -10.76 18.83 0.15
C GLN A 253 -10.67 17.79 1.27
N GLN A 254 -11.76 17.62 1.99
CA GLN A 254 -12.03 16.49 2.87
C GLN A 254 -13.45 16.00 2.55
N ILE A 255 -13.62 14.69 2.40
CA ILE A 255 -14.91 14.06 2.14
C ILE A 255 -15.03 12.75 2.92
N HIS A 256 -16.18 12.52 3.53
CA HIS A 256 -16.43 11.28 4.27
C HIS A 256 -16.66 10.10 3.32
N ALA A 257 -16.09 8.93 3.61
CA ALA A 257 -16.12 7.78 2.72
C ALA A 257 -17.16 6.71 3.10
N LEU A 258 -18.03 6.96 4.08
CA LEU A 258 -19.14 6.08 4.44
C LEU A 258 -20.49 6.72 4.13
N PRO A 259 -21.56 5.92 3.98
CA PRO A 259 -22.93 6.43 3.91
C PRO A 259 -23.27 7.27 5.15
N GLU A 260 -24.04 8.35 4.96
CA GLU A 260 -24.43 9.25 6.07
C GLU A 260 -25.27 8.56 7.16
N ASP A 261 -25.91 7.44 6.84
CA ASP A 261 -26.74 6.63 7.74
C ASP A 261 -25.99 5.43 8.35
N TRP A 262 -24.73 5.18 7.96
CA TRP A 262 -23.92 4.12 8.57
C TRP A 262 -23.52 4.48 10.01
N ARG A 263 -23.70 3.53 10.94
CA ARG A 263 -23.41 3.71 12.38
C ARG A 263 -22.50 2.63 12.97
N GLY A 264 -22.08 1.66 12.16
CA GLY A 264 -21.19 0.59 12.61
C GLY A 264 -19.74 1.05 12.72
N GLU A 265 -18.92 0.27 13.42
CA GLU A 265 -17.47 0.45 13.39
C GLU A 265 -16.95 0.28 11.97
N ASN A 266 -16.00 1.12 11.57
CA ASN A 266 -15.35 1.00 10.29
C ASN A 266 -13.94 1.59 10.33
N LEU A 267 -13.05 0.99 9.54
CA LEU A 267 -11.68 1.44 9.34
C LEU A 267 -11.36 1.56 7.84
N GLY A 268 -11.02 2.76 7.38
CA GLY A 268 -10.49 2.97 6.03
C GLY A 268 -9.19 2.21 5.81
N SER A 269 -8.98 1.59 4.64
CA SER A 269 -7.82 0.73 4.36
C SER A 269 -7.03 1.17 3.14
N GLU A 270 -7.20 0.50 2.01
CA GLU A 270 -6.49 0.80 0.76
C GLU A 270 -7.17 1.93 0.00
N ILE A 271 -6.36 2.74 -0.69
CA ILE A 271 -6.79 3.82 -1.57
C ILE A 271 -6.01 3.73 -2.88
N ASP A 272 -6.73 3.64 -3.99
CA ASP A 272 -6.10 3.61 -5.31
C ASP A 272 -6.97 4.33 -6.34
N ILE A 273 -6.33 4.80 -7.39
CA ILE A 273 -6.94 5.59 -8.45
C ILE A 273 -6.80 4.83 -9.78
N SER A 274 -7.87 4.82 -10.56
CA SER A 274 -7.88 4.22 -11.89
C SER A 274 -6.71 4.77 -12.73
N PRO A 275 -6.07 3.96 -13.60
CA PRO A 275 -4.91 4.40 -14.39
C PRO A 275 -5.15 5.67 -15.23
N ASN A 276 -6.39 5.88 -15.67
CA ASN A 276 -6.78 7.09 -16.43
C ASN A 276 -7.08 8.31 -15.54
N GLY A 277 -6.95 8.18 -14.22
CA GLY A 277 -7.16 9.24 -13.22
C GLY A 277 -8.60 9.68 -12.99
N LYS A 278 -9.62 8.99 -13.53
CA LYS A 278 -11.02 9.45 -13.49
C LYS A 278 -11.79 9.02 -12.24
N PHE A 279 -11.41 7.89 -11.63
CA PHE A 279 -12.11 7.35 -10.47
C PHE A 279 -11.14 6.94 -9.37
N LEU A 280 -11.44 7.34 -8.14
CA LEU A 280 -10.72 6.98 -6.93
C LEU A 280 -11.57 5.99 -6.13
N TYR A 281 -10.93 4.97 -5.57
CA TYR A 281 -11.57 3.89 -4.84
C TYR A 281 -10.93 3.79 -3.46
N VAL A 282 -11.76 3.53 -2.45
CA VAL A 282 -11.30 3.35 -1.06
C VAL A 282 -11.97 2.14 -0.46
N SER A 283 -11.20 1.25 0.14
CA SER A 283 -11.74 0.08 0.84
C SER A 283 -12.06 0.39 2.30
N MET A 284 -13.24 -0.02 2.75
CA MET A 284 -13.78 0.24 4.08
C MET A 284 -13.99 -1.08 4.82
N ARG A 285 -13.27 -1.29 5.92
CA ARG A 285 -13.31 -2.52 6.73
C ARG A 285 -14.36 -2.37 7.83
N GLY A 286 -15.45 -3.12 7.74
CA GLY A 286 -16.63 -2.97 8.61
C GLY A 286 -17.90 -2.79 7.79
N TYR A 287 -17.96 -1.74 6.96
CA TYR A 287 -18.97 -1.60 5.91
C TYR A 287 -18.73 -2.57 4.74
N ASP A 288 -17.51 -3.11 4.66
CA ASP A 288 -17.09 -4.18 3.75
C ASP A 288 -17.46 -3.86 2.29
N ALA A 289 -17.04 -2.66 1.88
CA ALA A 289 -17.31 -2.10 0.56
C ALA A 289 -16.10 -1.32 0.03
N ILE A 290 -16.07 -1.16 -1.29
CA ILE A 290 -15.30 -0.14 -1.96
C ILE A 290 -16.18 1.10 -2.13
N THR A 291 -15.78 2.22 -1.54
CA THR A 291 -16.33 3.55 -1.79
C THR A 291 -15.72 4.11 -3.07
N ILE A 292 -16.55 4.66 -3.96
CA ILE A 292 -16.18 5.08 -5.30
C ILE A 292 -16.41 6.59 -5.44
N PHE A 293 -15.38 7.30 -5.86
CA PHE A 293 -15.41 8.72 -6.15
C PHE A 293 -15.07 8.98 -7.61
N GLU A 294 -15.81 9.87 -8.26
CA GLU A 294 -15.37 10.51 -9.50
C GLU A 294 -14.38 11.63 -9.17
N VAL A 295 -13.34 11.75 -9.99
CA VAL A 295 -12.31 12.79 -9.89
C VAL A 295 -12.60 13.84 -10.95
N ASP A 296 -12.83 15.08 -10.53
CA ASP A 296 -12.95 16.21 -11.45
C ASP A 296 -11.63 16.43 -12.19
N GLU A 297 -11.62 16.24 -13.51
CA GLU A 297 -10.39 16.25 -14.32
C GLU A 297 -9.62 17.58 -14.24
N ARG A 298 -10.30 18.70 -13.96
CA ARG A 298 -9.68 20.03 -13.92
C ARG A 298 -9.14 20.39 -12.55
N THR A 299 -9.86 20.03 -11.50
CA THR A 299 -9.60 20.48 -10.13
C THR A 299 -9.07 19.38 -9.22
N GLY A 300 -9.15 18.12 -9.62
CA GLY A 300 -8.81 16.95 -8.80
C GLY A 300 -9.81 16.67 -7.67
N LYS A 301 -10.86 17.47 -7.51
CA LYS A 301 -11.83 17.28 -6.42
C LYS A 301 -12.63 16.01 -6.61
N LEU A 302 -12.92 15.35 -5.50
CA LEU A 302 -13.68 14.12 -5.40
C LEU A 302 -15.18 14.41 -5.29
N ARG A 303 -15.97 13.61 -6.00
CA ARG A 303 -17.42 13.53 -5.85
C ARG A 303 -17.80 12.08 -5.61
N LEU A 304 -18.47 11.78 -4.50
CA LEU A 304 -18.99 10.44 -4.22
C LEU A 304 -19.96 10.01 -5.33
N VAL A 305 -19.76 8.81 -5.88
CA VAL A 305 -20.62 8.24 -6.94
C VAL A 305 -21.23 6.89 -6.59
N GLY A 306 -20.73 6.20 -5.56
CA GLY A 306 -21.38 5.00 -5.06
C GLY A 306 -20.52 4.17 -4.14
N TYR A 307 -21.08 3.02 -3.78
CA TYR A 307 -20.47 2.00 -2.94
C TYR A 307 -20.68 0.64 -3.58
N GLN A 308 -19.68 -0.25 -3.50
CA GLN A 308 -19.79 -1.63 -3.92
C GLN A 308 -19.33 -2.56 -2.81
N HIS A 309 -20.24 -3.40 -2.28
CA HIS A 309 -19.85 -4.45 -1.35
C HIS A 309 -18.86 -5.43 -1.98
N THR A 310 -17.84 -5.82 -1.22
CA THR A 310 -16.67 -6.52 -1.74
C THR A 310 -16.85 -8.04 -1.85
N GLY A 311 -18.02 -8.57 -1.52
CA GLY A 311 -18.29 -10.01 -1.55
C GLY A 311 -17.54 -10.81 -0.48
N GLY A 312 -17.09 -10.14 0.59
CA GLY A 312 -16.41 -10.72 1.75
C GLY A 312 -16.29 -9.68 2.85
N LYS A 313 -15.47 -9.97 3.87
CA LYS A 313 -15.27 -9.10 5.03
C LYS A 313 -13.84 -8.58 5.14
N HIS A 314 -13.68 -7.37 5.66
CA HIS A 314 -12.39 -6.74 5.89
C HIS A 314 -11.55 -6.64 4.61
N PRO A 315 -12.01 -5.91 3.57
CA PRO A 315 -11.24 -5.66 2.36
C PRO A 315 -9.97 -4.86 2.71
N ARG A 316 -8.85 -5.56 2.94
CA ARG A 316 -7.61 -4.93 3.44
C ARG A 316 -6.83 -4.26 2.33
N HIS A 317 -6.86 -4.84 1.13
CA HIS A 317 -6.15 -4.35 -0.04
C HIS A 317 -6.93 -4.64 -1.31
N PHE A 318 -6.80 -3.77 -2.30
CA PHE A 318 -7.23 -4.05 -3.66
C PHE A 318 -6.22 -3.49 -4.66
N THR A 319 -6.26 -3.96 -5.89
CA THR A 319 -5.41 -3.44 -6.97
C THR A 319 -6.15 -3.47 -8.30
N PHE A 320 -5.83 -2.52 -9.18
CA PHE A 320 -6.25 -2.58 -10.57
C PHE A 320 -5.43 -3.59 -11.37
N ASP A 321 -6.06 -4.21 -12.36
CA ASP A 321 -5.28 -4.79 -13.46
C ASP A 321 -4.56 -3.67 -14.24
N PRO A 322 -3.49 -3.97 -14.99
CA PRO A 322 -2.72 -2.94 -15.71
C PRO A 322 -3.52 -2.07 -16.67
N THR A 323 -4.66 -2.55 -17.17
CA THR A 323 -5.54 -1.78 -18.05
C THR A 323 -6.55 -0.90 -17.30
N GLY A 324 -6.78 -1.17 -16.00
CA GLY A 324 -7.82 -0.52 -15.20
C GLY A 324 -9.24 -1.03 -15.46
N SER A 325 -9.38 -2.13 -16.20
CA SER A 325 -10.68 -2.74 -16.54
C SER A 325 -11.24 -3.60 -15.41
N PHE A 326 -10.39 -4.03 -14.47
CA PHE A 326 -10.75 -4.87 -13.34
C PHE A 326 -10.08 -4.39 -12.04
N ILE A 327 -10.74 -4.68 -10.93
CA ILE A 327 -10.21 -4.54 -9.57
C ILE A 327 -10.24 -5.90 -8.88
N LEU A 328 -9.13 -6.29 -8.26
CA LEU A 328 -9.03 -7.48 -7.40
C LEU A 328 -9.03 -7.02 -5.96
N VAL A 329 -9.98 -7.49 -5.15
CA VAL A 329 -10.13 -7.14 -3.73
C VAL A 329 -9.81 -8.35 -2.86
N GLY A 330 -8.86 -8.21 -1.94
CA GLY A 330 -8.57 -9.20 -0.91
C GLY A 330 -9.36 -8.94 0.37
N ASN A 331 -10.29 -9.83 0.70
CA ASN A 331 -11.09 -9.77 1.92
C ASN A 331 -10.44 -10.66 2.98
N LYS A 332 -9.76 -10.02 3.94
CA LYS A 332 -8.92 -10.71 4.93
C LYS A 332 -9.72 -11.70 5.77
N ASP A 333 -10.88 -11.29 6.28
CA ASP A 333 -11.60 -12.06 7.31
C ASP A 333 -12.60 -13.07 6.71
N SER A 334 -12.72 -13.11 5.38
CA SER A 334 -13.54 -14.09 4.65
C SER A 334 -12.72 -15.04 3.79
N ASP A 335 -11.39 -14.95 3.87
CA ASP A 335 -10.47 -15.82 3.13
C ASP A 335 -10.80 -15.93 1.63
N ASN A 336 -11.09 -14.80 0.98
CA ASN A 336 -11.32 -14.77 -0.45
C ASN A 336 -10.76 -13.53 -1.17
N ILE A 337 -10.54 -13.70 -2.47
CA ILE A 337 -10.27 -12.63 -3.42
C ILE A 337 -11.47 -12.53 -4.34
N VAL A 338 -12.00 -11.32 -4.52
CA VAL A 338 -13.13 -11.04 -5.41
C VAL A 338 -12.66 -10.13 -6.55
N VAL A 339 -13.01 -10.49 -7.78
CA VAL A 339 -12.69 -9.72 -8.98
C VAL A 339 -13.93 -8.96 -9.43
N PHE A 340 -13.78 -7.65 -9.60
CA PHE A 340 -14.79 -6.76 -10.16
C PHE A 340 -14.36 -6.26 -11.53
N LYS A 341 -15.29 -6.19 -12.47
CA LYS A 341 -15.15 -5.41 -13.70
C LYS A 341 -15.57 -3.96 -13.44
N VAL A 342 -14.76 -3.03 -13.94
CA VAL A 342 -14.98 -1.59 -13.83
C VAL A 342 -15.77 -1.10 -15.04
N ASP A 343 -16.84 -0.33 -14.80
CA ASP A 343 -17.47 0.48 -15.83
C ASP A 343 -16.59 1.74 -16.08
N PRO A 344 -16.00 1.91 -17.26
CA PRO A 344 -15.08 3.02 -17.52
C PRO A 344 -15.76 4.40 -17.57
N LYS A 345 -17.10 4.45 -17.66
CA LYS A 345 -17.87 5.69 -17.71
C LYS A 345 -18.37 6.13 -16.35
N THR A 346 -18.72 5.17 -15.48
CA THR A 346 -19.33 5.49 -14.17
C THR A 346 -18.43 5.15 -12.99
N GLY A 347 -17.37 4.37 -13.20
CA GLY A 347 -16.53 3.81 -12.14
C GLY A 347 -17.22 2.70 -11.34
N SER A 348 -18.46 2.33 -11.68
CA SER A 348 -19.19 1.29 -10.96
C SER A 348 -18.53 -0.07 -11.13
N LEU A 349 -18.68 -0.92 -10.12
CA LEU A 349 -18.04 -2.22 -10.05
C LEU A 349 -19.08 -3.33 -10.19
N SER A 350 -18.75 -4.38 -10.94
CA SER A 350 -19.60 -5.58 -11.08
C SER A 350 -18.77 -6.83 -10.85
N GLN A 351 -19.18 -7.66 -9.89
CA GLN A 351 -18.44 -8.89 -9.57
C GLN A 351 -18.46 -9.84 -10.77
N VAL A 352 -17.29 -10.39 -11.14
CA VAL A 352 -17.15 -11.34 -12.25
C VAL A 352 -16.61 -12.70 -11.82
N SER A 353 -15.80 -12.76 -10.77
CA SER A 353 -15.28 -14.02 -10.23
C SER A 353 -14.86 -13.87 -8.78
N SER A 354 -14.64 -14.99 -8.11
CA SER A 354 -14.02 -15.05 -6.78
C SER A 354 -13.22 -16.35 -6.65
N VAL A 355 -12.19 -16.33 -5.82
CA VAL A 355 -11.39 -17.50 -5.46
C VAL A 355 -11.05 -17.45 -3.98
N ASP A 356 -11.01 -18.61 -3.34
CA ASP A 356 -10.58 -18.72 -1.95
C ASP A 356 -9.08 -18.43 -1.84
N HIS A 357 -8.70 -17.68 -0.80
CA HIS A 357 -7.32 -17.39 -0.42
C HIS A 357 -7.32 -16.98 1.04
N VAL A 358 -6.48 -17.60 1.87
CA VAL A 358 -6.49 -17.31 3.32
C VAL A 358 -5.84 -15.96 3.60
N GLN A 359 -6.58 -15.08 4.28
CA GLN A 359 -6.15 -13.76 4.76
C GLN A 359 -5.34 -12.92 3.74
N PRO A 360 -5.85 -12.63 2.53
CA PRO A 360 -5.14 -11.83 1.54
C PRO A 360 -5.01 -10.39 2.03
N THR A 361 -3.78 -9.87 2.10
CA THR A 361 -3.51 -8.49 2.55
C THR A 361 -2.71 -7.67 1.55
N CYS A 362 -2.14 -8.27 0.51
CA CYS A 362 -1.54 -7.56 -0.61
C CYS A 362 -1.69 -8.37 -1.90
N ILE A 363 -2.11 -7.70 -2.97
CA ILE A 363 -2.30 -8.30 -4.30
C ILE A 363 -1.61 -7.38 -5.30
N LYS A 364 -0.70 -7.90 -6.13
CA LYS A 364 -0.09 -7.11 -7.22
C LYS A 364 0.05 -7.94 -8.49
N PHE A 365 -0.16 -7.27 -9.61
CA PHE A 365 0.20 -7.77 -10.92
C PHE A 365 1.70 -7.67 -11.12
N TRP A 366 2.29 -8.69 -11.72
CA TRP A 366 3.69 -8.66 -12.15
C TRP A 366 3.71 -8.41 -13.67
N ALA A 367 3.60 -7.14 -14.06
CA ALA A 367 3.50 -6.72 -15.45
C ALA A 367 4.79 -6.05 -15.95
#